data_AF-A0A6F8V2M2-F1
#
_entry.id   AF-A0A6F8V2M2-F1
#
_cell.length_a   1.000
_cell.length_b   1.000
_cell.length_c   1.000
_cell.angle_alpha   90.00
_cell.angle_beta   90.00
_cell.angle_gamma   90.00
#
_symmetry.space_group_name_H-M   'P 1'
#
loop_
_entity.id
_entity.type
_entity.pdbx_description
1 polymer ?
#
loop_
_entity_poly.entity_id
_entity_poly.type
_entity_poly.pdbx_seq_one_letter_code
_entity_poly.pdbx_strand_id
1 'polypeptide(L)'
;MFNQETPQMTSITANSFKVRARATARRVRRGLSLIEAAAVLGLLMLVVAGAMLLYQNASTNSRVAESASQLATIQQNIRSTYAGAAGFTGLQNSTIANTLPAKMNAGGGALRHAFNGTVTVLPTNTGGGTDSGFYVSFTGVPAEACQKLATMDMGRAIVGLVIGGATASTTTPPPFTPANAQNGCGTSGTTTMAWTVAG
;
A
#
# COMPACT_ATOMS: atom_id res chain seq x y z
N MET A 1 89.81 -40.52 48.99
CA MET A 1 90.10 -39.92 47.67
C MET A 1 89.18 -38.71 47.54
N PHE A 2 89.56 -37.56 48.10
CA PHE A 2 90.42 -36.51 47.51
C PHE A 2 89.93 -36.00 46.16
N ASN A 3 89.38 -34.77 46.19
CA ASN A 3 89.69 -33.60 45.35
C ASN A 3 88.46 -32.68 45.41
N GLN A 4 88.45 -31.55 46.14
CA GLN A 4 89.17 -30.29 45.88
C GLN A 4 89.27 -29.92 44.39
N GLU A 5 88.43 -28.97 43.97
CA GLU A 5 88.76 -27.97 42.96
C GLU A 5 88.16 -26.60 43.37
N THR A 6 88.98 -25.57 43.17
CA THR A 6 88.90 -24.17 43.58
C THR A 6 88.00 -23.29 42.69
N PRO A 7 87.59 -22.09 43.14
CA PRO A 7 86.58 -21.26 42.50
C PRO A 7 87.14 -20.40 41.35
N GLN A 8 86.32 -20.13 40.34
CA GLN A 8 86.62 -19.14 39.29
C GLN A 8 85.66 -17.94 39.43
N MET A 9 86.25 -16.77 39.64
CA MET A 9 85.60 -15.46 39.58
C MET A 9 85.22 -15.15 38.12
N THR A 10 83.97 -14.77 37.88
CA THR A 10 83.61 -14.02 36.66
C THR A 10 82.64 -12.90 36.98
N SER A 11 83.19 -11.69 36.94
CA SER A 11 82.62 -10.47 36.34
C SER A 11 81.19 -10.06 36.74
N ILE A 12 81.11 -9.01 37.57
CA ILE A 12 79.90 -8.21 37.79
C ILE A 12 79.57 -7.50 36.48
N THR A 13 78.50 -7.93 35.80
CA THR A 13 77.93 -7.20 34.67
C THR A 13 76.70 -6.43 35.15
N ALA A 14 76.81 -5.10 35.17
CA ALA A 14 75.72 -4.20 35.55
C ALA A 14 74.59 -4.27 34.50
N ASN A 15 73.43 -4.81 34.88
CA ASN A 15 72.24 -4.80 34.04
C ASN A 15 71.47 -3.48 34.22
N SER A 16 71.32 -2.75 33.12
CA SER A 16 70.59 -1.48 33.06
C SER A 16 69.07 -1.70 33.19
N PHE A 17 68.50 -1.21 34.28
CA PHE A 17 67.06 -1.22 34.54
C PHE A 17 66.36 -0.26 33.55
N LYS A 18 65.76 -0.78 32.48
CA LYS A 18 64.89 0.01 31.60
C LYS A 18 63.50 0.14 32.24
N VAL A 19 63.24 1.28 32.88
CA VAL A 19 61.90 1.66 33.34
C VAL A 19 61.02 1.96 32.12
N ARG A 20 60.11 1.04 31.77
CA ARG A 20 59.08 1.28 30.76
C ARG A 20 57.94 2.09 31.40
N ALA A 21 57.85 3.37 31.07
CA ALA A 21 56.68 4.18 31.37
C ALA A 21 55.44 3.57 30.68
N ARG A 22 54.46 3.10 31.46
CA ARG A 22 53.17 2.65 30.95
C ARG A 22 52.32 3.88 30.67
N ALA A 23 52.14 4.23 29.40
CA ALA A 23 51.13 5.20 28.99
C ALA A 23 49.74 4.59 29.19
N THR A 24 49.05 4.98 30.26
CA THR A 24 47.64 4.64 30.49
C THR A 24 46.76 5.48 29.57
N ALA A 25 46.22 4.85 28.52
CA ALA A 25 45.19 5.47 27.68
C ALA A 25 43.97 5.82 28.54
N ARG A 26 43.74 7.12 28.76
CA ARG A 26 42.61 7.62 29.55
C ARG A 26 41.32 7.38 28.76
N ARG A 27 40.52 6.38 29.17
CA ARG A 27 39.16 6.17 28.64
C ARG A 27 38.30 7.38 28.98
N VAL A 28 38.06 8.26 28.01
CA VAL A 28 37.05 9.31 28.12
C VAL A 28 35.69 8.62 28.18
N ARG A 29 35.09 8.56 29.37
CA ARG A 29 33.68 8.17 29.50
C ARG A 29 32.86 9.38 29.07
N ARG A 30 32.40 9.38 27.81
CA ARG A 30 31.33 10.29 27.38
C ARG A 30 30.05 9.82 28.05
N GLY A 31 29.71 10.41 29.18
CA GLY A 31 28.41 10.19 29.82
C GLY A 31 27.33 10.76 28.90
N LEU A 32 26.36 9.94 28.51
CA LEU A 32 25.18 10.39 27.78
C LEU A 32 24.41 11.33 28.71
N SER A 33 24.38 12.62 28.41
CA SER A 33 23.57 13.54 29.20
C SER A 33 22.09 13.20 28.98
N LEU A 34 21.29 13.22 30.04
CA LEU A 34 19.85 12.92 29.95
C LEU A 34 19.14 13.85 28.96
N ILE A 35 19.58 15.11 28.86
CA ILE A 35 19.01 16.09 27.92
C ILE A 35 19.41 15.80 26.46
N GLU A 36 20.61 15.28 26.23
CA GLU A 36 21.10 14.90 24.90
C GLU A 36 20.37 13.65 24.40
N ALA A 37 20.15 12.68 25.28
CA ALA A 37 19.32 11.51 25.00
C ALA A 37 17.87 11.92 24.67
N ALA A 38 17.28 12.83 25.45
CA ALA A 38 15.93 13.33 25.21
C ALA A 38 15.80 14.07 23.86
N ALA A 39 16.80 14.89 23.49
CA ALA A 39 16.81 15.59 22.21
C ALA A 39 16.87 14.61 21.02
N VAL A 40 17.71 13.56 21.11
CA VAL A 40 17.79 12.53 20.07
C VAL A 40 16.49 11.75 19.96
N LEU A 41 15.87 11.35 21.07
CA LEU A 41 14.57 10.66 21.04
C LEU A 41 13.47 11.51 20.42
N GLY A 42 13.45 12.82 20.72
CA GLY A 42 12.51 13.76 20.09
C GLY A 42 12.67 13.82 18.57
N LEU A 43 13.91 13.94 18.08
CA LEU A 43 14.19 13.93 16.64
C LEU A 43 13.79 12.59 15.99
N LEU A 44 14.04 11.46 16.66
CA LEU A 44 13.67 10.14 16.16
C LEU A 44 12.14 9.99 16.04
N MET A 45 11.37 10.47 17.02
CA MET A 45 9.90 10.44 16.95
C MET A 45 9.36 11.20 15.73
N LEU A 46 9.91 12.40 15.46
CA LEU A 46 9.51 13.19 14.29
C LEU A 46 9.79 12.46 12.97
N VAL A 47 10.95 11.81 12.85
CA VAL A 47 11.29 11.03 11.65
C VAL A 47 10.35 9.84 11.47
N VAL A 48 10.05 9.11 12.54
CA VAL A 48 9.12 7.96 12.49
C VAL A 48 7.71 8.40 12.10
N ALA A 49 7.21 9.50 12.68
CA ALA A 49 5.91 10.05 12.33
C ALA A 49 5.85 10.46 10.85
N GLY A 50 6.88 11.16 10.36
CA GLY A 50 6.99 11.54 8.95
C GLY A 50 7.02 10.33 8.01
N ALA A 51 7.83 9.30 8.34
CA ALA A 51 7.91 8.07 7.57
C ALA A 51 6.57 7.32 7.52
N MET A 52 5.82 7.29 8.63
CA MET A 52 4.51 6.62 8.69
C MET A 52 3.46 7.31 7.82
N LEU A 53 3.45 8.65 7.76
CA LEU A 53 2.54 9.39 6.87
C LEU A 53 2.83 9.11 5.39
N LEU A 54 4.11 9.11 5.01
CA LEU A 54 4.52 8.76 3.65
C LEU A 54 4.12 7.32 3.30
N TYR A 55 4.32 6.37 4.22
CA TYR A 55 3.94 4.97 4.04
C TYR A 55 2.43 4.80 3.87
N GLN A 56 1.61 5.43 4.72
CA GLN A 56 0.16 5.37 4.61
C GLN A 56 -0.34 5.92 3.26
N ASN A 57 0.21 7.05 2.82
CA ASN A 57 -0.12 7.63 1.53
C ASN A 57 0.29 6.73 0.36
N ALA A 58 1.50 6.15 0.41
CA ALA A 58 2.00 5.23 -0.61
C ALA A 58 1.17 3.94 -0.69
N SER A 59 0.79 3.37 0.46
CA SER A 59 -0.07 2.19 0.55
C SER A 59 -1.45 2.46 -0.04
N THR A 60 -2.10 3.55 0.35
CA THR A 60 -3.40 3.95 -0.21
C THR A 60 -3.31 4.18 -1.71
N ASN A 61 -2.28 4.86 -2.21
CA ASN A 61 -2.09 5.06 -3.66
C ASN A 61 -1.90 3.74 -4.41
N SER A 62 -1.12 2.81 -3.83
CA SER A 62 -0.91 1.48 -4.42
C SER A 62 -2.23 0.71 -4.51
N ARG A 63 -3.06 0.77 -3.45
CA ARG A 63 -4.39 0.13 -3.44
C ARG A 63 -5.38 0.81 -4.37
N VAL A 64 -5.31 2.13 -4.55
CA VAL A 64 -6.11 2.87 -5.55
C VAL A 64 -5.74 2.40 -6.96
N ALA A 65 -4.45 2.38 -7.30
CA ALA A 65 -3.98 1.92 -8.62
C ALA A 65 -4.33 0.45 -8.88
N GLU A 66 -4.18 -0.40 -7.87
CA GLU A 66 -4.60 -1.81 -7.92
C GLU A 66 -6.12 -1.92 -8.12
N SER A 67 -6.94 -1.17 -7.38
CA SER A 67 -8.40 -1.17 -7.56
C SER A 67 -8.82 -0.71 -8.96
N ALA A 68 -8.13 0.30 -9.51
CA ALA A 68 -8.35 0.77 -10.87
C ALA A 68 -8.02 -0.30 -11.92
N SER A 69 -6.87 -0.98 -11.75
CA SER A 69 -6.47 -2.11 -12.60
C SER A 69 -7.44 -3.30 -12.49
N GLN A 70 -7.93 -3.59 -11.28
CA GLN A 70 -8.95 -4.60 -11.04
C GLN A 70 -10.27 -4.27 -11.75
N LEU A 71 -10.71 -3.01 -11.72
CA LEU A 71 -11.90 -2.58 -12.46
C LEU A 71 -11.72 -2.79 -13.98
N ALA A 72 -10.58 -2.39 -14.53
CA ALA A 72 -10.27 -2.62 -15.95
C ALA A 72 -10.25 -4.11 -16.30
N THR A 73 -9.66 -4.94 -15.42
CA THR A 73 -9.63 -6.40 -15.58
C THR A 73 -11.04 -6.98 -15.57
N ILE A 74 -11.92 -6.53 -14.67
CA ILE A 74 -13.33 -6.95 -14.63
C ILE A 74 -14.02 -6.59 -15.95
N GLN A 75 -13.87 -5.36 -16.44
CA GLN A 75 -14.50 -4.93 -17.69
C GLN A 75 -14.06 -5.79 -18.88
N GLN A 76 -12.77 -6.07 -18.99
CA GLN A 76 -12.22 -6.91 -20.05
C GLN A 76 -12.72 -8.36 -19.95
N ASN A 77 -12.76 -8.92 -18.75
CA ASN A 77 -13.23 -10.28 -18.52
C ASN A 77 -14.72 -10.45 -18.81
N ILE A 78 -15.56 -9.49 -18.38
CA ILE A 78 -16.99 -9.49 -18.71
C ILE A 78 -17.17 -9.44 -20.22
N ARG A 79 -16.51 -8.50 -20.92
CA ARG A 79 -16.60 -8.39 -22.39
C ARG A 79 -16.12 -9.64 -23.10
N SER A 80 -15.03 -10.26 -22.63
CA SER A 80 -14.53 -11.52 -23.20
C SER A 80 -15.51 -12.68 -22.98
N THR A 81 -16.14 -12.77 -21.80
CA THR A 81 -17.09 -13.84 -21.45
C THR A 81 -18.39 -13.72 -22.26
N TYR A 82 -18.82 -12.48 -22.55
CA TYR A 82 -20.07 -12.17 -23.25
C TYR A 82 -19.86 -11.73 -24.70
N ALA A 83 -18.68 -11.94 -25.30
CA ALA A 83 -18.33 -11.42 -26.63
C ALA A 83 -19.26 -11.90 -27.76
N GLY A 84 -19.88 -13.07 -27.61
CA GLY A 84 -20.85 -13.63 -28.56
C GLY A 84 -22.32 -13.40 -28.18
N ALA A 85 -22.59 -12.76 -27.04
CA ALA A 85 -23.93 -12.50 -26.56
C ALA A 85 -24.44 -11.14 -27.07
N ALA A 86 -25.76 -11.01 -27.23
CA ALA A 86 -26.38 -9.73 -27.63
C ALA A 86 -26.42 -8.68 -26.49
N GLY A 87 -26.09 -9.09 -25.27
CA GLY A 87 -26.08 -8.26 -24.06
C GLY A 87 -25.54 -9.04 -22.87
N PHE A 88 -25.69 -8.50 -21.67
CA PHE A 88 -25.12 -9.06 -20.43
C PHE A 88 -26.16 -9.76 -19.56
N THR A 89 -27.28 -10.20 -20.14
CA THR A 89 -28.32 -10.92 -19.39
C THR A 89 -27.74 -12.12 -18.63
N GLY A 90 -28.09 -12.22 -17.35
CA GLY A 90 -27.56 -13.26 -16.46
C GLY A 90 -26.16 -12.98 -15.92
N LEU A 91 -25.54 -11.83 -16.22
CA LEU A 91 -24.29 -11.41 -15.60
C LEU A 91 -24.45 -11.28 -14.08
N GLN A 92 -23.62 -12.01 -13.35
CA GLN A 92 -23.54 -11.97 -11.89
C GLN A 92 -22.11 -12.28 -11.46
N ASN A 93 -21.73 -11.97 -10.22
CA ASN A 93 -20.38 -12.25 -9.71
C ASN A 93 -19.93 -13.70 -9.96
N SER A 94 -20.79 -14.68 -9.69
CA SER A 94 -20.50 -16.11 -9.85
C SER A 94 -20.15 -16.50 -11.29
N THR A 95 -20.71 -15.79 -12.27
CA THR A 95 -20.46 -16.07 -13.71
C THR A 95 -19.05 -15.68 -14.15
N ILE A 96 -18.44 -14.68 -13.51
CA ILE A 96 -17.09 -14.20 -13.85
C ILE A 96 -16.04 -14.51 -12.79
N ALA A 97 -16.42 -15.04 -11.63
CA ALA A 97 -15.50 -15.22 -10.51
C ALA A 97 -14.30 -16.12 -10.83
N ASN A 98 -14.47 -17.08 -11.74
CA ASN A 98 -13.41 -18.00 -12.17
C ASN A 98 -12.49 -17.42 -13.24
N THR A 99 -12.88 -16.33 -13.91
CA THR A 99 -12.05 -15.68 -14.95
C THR A 99 -11.17 -14.57 -14.36
N LEU A 100 -11.48 -14.10 -13.15
CA LEU A 100 -10.73 -13.07 -12.45
C LEU A 100 -9.50 -13.64 -11.71
N PRO A 101 -8.44 -12.83 -11.52
CA PRO A 101 -7.30 -13.22 -10.70
C PRO A 101 -7.70 -13.64 -9.28
N ALA A 102 -7.02 -14.67 -8.74
CA ALA A 102 -7.33 -15.24 -7.42
C ALA A 102 -7.38 -14.20 -6.28
N LYS A 103 -6.58 -13.12 -6.36
CA LYS A 103 -6.59 -12.01 -5.39
C LYS A 103 -7.94 -11.28 -5.27
N MET A 104 -8.79 -11.38 -6.29
CA MET A 104 -10.12 -10.78 -6.32
C MET A 104 -11.21 -11.76 -5.91
N ASN A 105 -10.93 -13.06 -5.88
CA ASN A 105 -11.91 -14.07 -5.53
C ASN A 105 -11.93 -14.26 -4.00
N ALA A 106 -13.08 -13.98 -3.38
CA ALA A 106 -13.28 -14.15 -1.95
C ALA A 106 -13.83 -15.55 -1.57
N GLY A 107 -14.03 -16.44 -2.54
CA GLY A 107 -14.63 -17.76 -2.38
C GLY A 107 -16.14 -17.74 -2.58
N GLY A 108 -16.72 -18.87 -2.99
CA GLY A 108 -18.17 -19.04 -3.11
C GLY A 108 -18.86 -18.09 -4.11
N GLY A 109 -18.13 -17.57 -5.10
CA GLY A 109 -18.65 -16.58 -6.06
C GLY A 109 -18.65 -15.13 -5.53
N ALA A 110 -18.12 -14.88 -4.33
CA ALA A 110 -17.91 -13.53 -3.81
C ALA A 110 -16.63 -12.92 -4.39
N LEU A 111 -16.67 -11.61 -4.65
CA LEU A 111 -15.55 -10.85 -5.21
C LEU A 111 -15.14 -9.73 -4.25
N ARG A 112 -13.85 -9.42 -4.23
CA ARG A 112 -13.26 -8.35 -3.42
C ARG A 112 -12.29 -7.49 -4.24
N HIS A 113 -12.12 -6.24 -3.82
CA HIS A 113 -11.11 -5.33 -4.40
C HIS A 113 -9.97 -5.05 -3.40
N ALA A 114 -9.00 -4.21 -3.79
CA ALA A 114 -7.76 -3.98 -3.02
C ALA A 114 -7.95 -3.42 -1.59
N PHE A 115 -9.11 -2.85 -1.27
CA PHE A 115 -9.45 -2.41 0.09
C PHE A 115 -10.21 -3.48 0.88
N ASN A 116 -10.30 -4.70 0.34
CA ASN A 116 -10.97 -5.85 0.95
C ASN A 116 -12.50 -5.68 1.10
N GLY A 117 -13.07 -4.68 0.43
CA GLY A 117 -14.51 -4.52 0.27
C GLY A 117 -15.07 -5.37 -0.86
N THR A 118 -16.40 -5.47 -0.93
CA THR A 118 -17.09 -6.34 -1.88
C THR A 118 -17.16 -5.70 -3.25
N VAL A 119 -17.00 -6.52 -4.28
CA VAL A 119 -17.28 -6.16 -5.67
C VAL A 119 -18.59 -6.79 -6.10
N THR A 120 -19.49 -6.03 -6.71
CA THR A 120 -20.71 -6.54 -7.33
C THR A 120 -20.74 -6.17 -8.81
N VAL A 121 -21.09 -7.13 -9.66
CA VAL A 121 -21.32 -6.92 -11.10
C VAL A 121 -22.71 -7.39 -11.47
N LEU A 122 -23.45 -6.54 -12.17
CA LEU A 122 -24.81 -6.82 -12.63
C LEU A 122 -25.07 -6.12 -13.98
N PRO A 123 -25.94 -6.68 -14.83
CA PRO A 123 -26.32 -6.03 -16.06
C PRO A 123 -27.11 -4.76 -15.78
N THR A 124 -27.11 -3.85 -16.74
CA THR A 124 -27.93 -2.64 -16.72
C THR A 124 -28.22 -2.19 -18.14
N ASN A 125 -29.22 -1.33 -18.29
CA ASN A 125 -29.52 -0.69 -19.56
C ASN A 125 -28.68 0.58 -19.69
N THR A 126 -27.82 0.64 -20.70
CA THR A 126 -26.99 1.83 -21.03
C THR A 126 -27.38 2.44 -22.39
N GLY A 127 -28.46 1.94 -23.00
CA GLY A 127 -29.00 2.35 -24.30
C GLY A 127 -30.42 1.81 -24.50
N GLY A 128 -30.84 1.63 -25.76
CA GLY A 128 -32.20 1.20 -26.11
C GLY A 128 -32.49 -0.31 -26.01
N GLY A 129 -31.51 -1.12 -25.56
CA GLY A 129 -31.66 -2.58 -25.43
C GLY A 129 -31.68 -3.05 -23.97
N THR A 130 -32.28 -4.21 -23.72
CA THR A 130 -32.26 -4.88 -22.41
C THR A 130 -30.86 -5.39 -22.09
N ASP A 131 -30.38 -5.12 -20.88
CA ASP A 131 -29.06 -5.52 -20.39
C ASP A 131 -27.92 -5.16 -21.37
N SER A 132 -28.05 -4.00 -22.02
CA SER A 132 -27.11 -3.53 -23.05
C SER A 132 -25.77 -3.05 -22.51
N GLY A 133 -25.56 -3.14 -21.20
CA GLY A 133 -24.34 -2.79 -20.51
C GLY A 133 -24.33 -3.45 -19.14
N PHE A 134 -23.41 -3.02 -18.28
CA PHE A 134 -23.28 -3.54 -16.93
C PHE A 134 -22.75 -2.47 -16.00
N TYR A 135 -22.94 -2.65 -14.70
CA TYR A 135 -22.24 -1.86 -13.72
C TYR A 135 -21.34 -2.73 -12.84
N VAL A 136 -20.30 -2.11 -12.33
CA VAL A 136 -19.39 -2.68 -11.34
C VAL A 136 -19.44 -1.78 -10.11
N SER A 137 -19.73 -2.32 -8.94
CA SER A 137 -19.72 -1.56 -7.69
C SER A 137 -18.72 -2.09 -6.69
N PHE A 138 -17.99 -1.18 -6.05
CA PHE A 138 -17.06 -1.44 -4.95
C PHE A 138 -17.66 -0.85 -3.67
N THR A 139 -17.86 -1.67 -2.65
CA THR A 139 -18.30 -1.23 -1.32
C THR A 139 -17.12 -1.08 -0.38
N GLY A 140 -17.23 -0.27 0.68
CA GLY A 140 -16.16 -0.18 1.67
C GLY A 140 -14.91 0.56 1.17
N VAL A 141 -15.06 1.46 0.18
CA VAL A 141 -13.95 2.28 -0.34
C VAL A 141 -13.69 3.44 0.65
N PRO A 142 -12.48 3.57 1.22
CA PRO A 142 -12.15 4.68 2.13
C PRO A 142 -12.33 6.05 1.46
N ALA A 143 -12.72 7.07 2.21
CA ALA A 143 -12.99 8.41 1.68
C ALA A 143 -11.86 8.97 0.79
N GLU A 144 -10.60 8.84 1.21
CA GLU A 144 -9.44 9.33 0.47
C GLU A 144 -9.22 8.55 -0.84
N ALA A 145 -9.47 7.24 -0.83
CA ALA A 145 -9.39 6.40 -2.01
C ALA A 145 -10.54 6.69 -2.97
N CYS A 146 -11.74 6.92 -2.44
CA CYS A 146 -12.92 7.30 -3.21
C CYS A 146 -12.67 8.58 -3.99
N GLN A 147 -12.13 9.62 -3.35
CA GLN A 147 -11.85 10.89 -4.03
C GLN A 147 -10.86 10.73 -5.19
N LYS A 148 -9.82 9.90 -4.99
CA LYS A 148 -8.81 9.59 -6.04
C LYS A 148 -9.40 8.77 -7.18
N LEU A 149 -10.21 7.75 -6.88
CA LEU A 149 -10.87 6.95 -7.90
C LEU A 149 -11.95 7.73 -8.64
N ALA A 150 -12.68 8.60 -7.95
CA ALA A 150 -13.80 9.36 -8.50
C ALA A 150 -13.36 10.39 -9.54
N THR A 151 -12.14 10.91 -9.39
CA THR A 151 -11.52 11.92 -10.27
C THR A 151 -10.65 11.30 -11.36
N MET A 152 -10.42 9.99 -11.33
CA MET A 152 -9.58 9.29 -12.29
C MET A 152 -10.32 9.08 -13.61
N ASP A 153 -9.71 9.47 -14.73
CA ASP A 153 -10.21 9.06 -16.05
C ASP A 153 -9.92 7.58 -16.25
N MET A 154 -10.99 6.78 -16.34
CA MET A 154 -10.91 5.32 -16.51
C MET A 154 -11.28 4.89 -17.94
N GLY A 155 -11.31 5.84 -18.87
CA GLY A 155 -11.60 5.62 -20.27
C GLY A 155 -13.08 5.71 -20.62
N ARG A 156 -13.34 5.69 -21.94
CA ARG A 156 -14.65 6.02 -22.52
C ARG A 156 -15.68 4.90 -22.45
N ALA A 157 -15.28 3.71 -22.04
CA ALA A 157 -16.21 2.60 -21.80
C ALA A 157 -17.14 2.89 -20.62
N ILE A 158 -16.68 3.68 -19.64
CA ILE A 158 -17.48 4.10 -18.51
C ILE A 158 -18.35 5.29 -18.91
N VAL A 159 -19.65 5.09 -18.88
CA VAL A 159 -20.66 6.10 -19.23
C VAL A 159 -21.36 6.69 -18.02
N GLY A 160 -21.17 6.11 -16.83
CA GLY A 160 -21.72 6.63 -15.59
C GLY A 160 -20.86 6.27 -14.39
N LEU A 161 -20.88 7.14 -13.37
CA LEU A 161 -20.23 6.92 -12.08
C LEU A 161 -21.12 7.48 -10.97
N VAL A 162 -21.41 6.67 -9.97
CA VAL A 162 -22.25 7.03 -8.81
C VAL A 162 -21.51 6.72 -7.51
N ILE A 163 -21.60 7.63 -6.54
CA ILE A 163 -21.04 7.50 -5.20
C ILE A 163 -22.18 7.47 -4.17
N GLY A 164 -22.09 6.57 -3.20
CA GLY A 164 -23.08 6.40 -2.14
C GLY A 164 -24.48 5.97 -2.62
N GLY A 165 -24.61 5.56 -3.89
CA GLY A 165 -25.90 5.23 -4.52
C GLY A 165 -26.78 6.43 -4.88
N ALA A 166 -26.32 7.67 -4.66
CA ALA A 166 -27.14 8.87 -4.85
C ALA A 166 -26.42 9.97 -5.63
N THR A 167 -25.11 10.13 -5.47
CA THR A 167 -24.35 11.19 -6.13
C THR A 167 -23.83 10.71 -7.47
N ALA A 168 -24.46 11.11 -8.57
CA ALA A 168 -24.02 10.78 -9.92
C ALA A 168 -23.08 11.85 -10.50
N SER A 169 -22.10 11.42 -11.30
CA SER A 169 -21.25 12.35 -12.05
C SER A 169 -22.08 13.12 -13.06
N THR A 170 -21.91 14.43 -13.12
CA THR A 170 -22.58 15.30 -14.10
C THR A 170 -21.75 15.52 -15.37
N THR A 171 -20.49 15.07 -15.37
CA THR A 171 -19.61 15.04 -16.55
C THR A 171 -19.90 13.82 -17.41
N THR A 172 -19.92 14.00 -18.73
CA THR A 172 -20.15 12.91 -19.69
C THR A 172 -19.00 12.85 -20.70
N PRO A 173 -18.21 11.75 -20.71
CA PRO A 173 -18.18 10.70 -19.70
C PRO A 173 -17.59 11.20 -18.35
N PRO A 174 -17.84 10.49 -17.24
CA PRO A 174 -17.14 10.71 -15.97
C PRO A 174 -15.62 10.73 -16.18
N PRO A 175 -14.85 11.51 -15.40
CA PRO A 175 -14.93 11.48 -13.93
C PRO A 175 -15.53 12.72 -13.26
N PHE A 176 -15.74 12.62 -11.94
CA PHE A 176 -16.09 13.74 -11.08
C PHE A 176 -15.02 14.85 -11.11
N THR A 177 -15.43 16.10 -10.97
CA THR A 177 -14.49 17.17 -10.57
C THR A 177 -14.03 16.94 -9.12
N PRO A 178 -12.85 17.42 -8.71
CA PRO A 178 -12.38 17.26 -7.33
C PRO A 178 -13.37 17.75 -6.27
N ALA A 179 -14.05 18.88 -6.52
CA ALA A 179 -15.04 19.43 -5.61
C ALA A 179 -16.27 18.50 -5.44
N ASN A 180 -16.80 17.97 -6.55
CA ASN A 180 -17.97 17.09 -6.50
C ASN A 180 -17.60 15.71 -5.92
N ALA A 181 -16.38 15.22 -6.18
CA ALA A 181 -15.87 13.99 -5.58
C ALA A 181 -15.78 14.10 -4.05
N GLN A 182 -15.30 15.23 -3.52
CA GLN A 182 -15.25 15.47 -2.08
C GLN A 182 -16.65 15.43 -1.44
N ASN A 183 -17.64 16.03 -2.09
CA ASN A 183 -19.02 16.02 -1.60
C ASN A 183 -19.64 14.62 -1.59
N GLY A 184 -19.37 13.80 -2.61
CA GLY A 184 -19.89 12.42 -2.68
C GLY A 184 -19.17 11.43 -1.77
N CYS A 185 -17.85 11.52 -1.66
CA CYS A 185 -17.03 10.59 -0.89
C CYS A 185 -17.00 10.90 0.62
N GLY A 186 -17.32 12.13 1.01
CA GLY A 186 -17.14 12.61 2.38
C GLY A 186 -15.67 12.81 2.76
N THR A 187 -15.43 13.04 4.04
CA THR A 187 -14.09 13.33 4.62
C THR A 187 -13.51 12.19 5.45
N SER A 188 -14.30 11.17 5.77
CA SER A 188 -13.88 10.01 6.56
C SER A 188 -14.81 8.81 6.33
N GLY A 189 -14.41 7.64 6.83
CA GLY A 189 -15.19 6.42 6.70
C GLY A 189 -15.07 5.78 5.31
N THR A 190 -16.08 4.99 4.95
CA THR A 190 -16.10 4.25 3.69
C THR A 190 -17.40 4.49 2.93
N THR A 191 -17.36 4.47 1.61
CA THR A 191 -18.52 4.61 0.74
C THR A 191 -18.57 3.51 -0.33
N THR A 192 -19.66 3.49 -1.08
CA THR A 192 -19.84 2.61 -2.25
C THR A 192 -19.68 3.44 -3.52
N MET A 193 -18.92 2.92 -4.47
CA MET A 193 -18.77 3.51 -5.81
C MET A 193 -19.30 2.53 -6.84
N ALA A 194 -20.05 3.01 -7.82
CA ALA A 194 -20.57 2.20 -8.91
C ALA A 194 -20.25 2.85 -10.26
N TRP A 195 -19.60 2.10 -11.14
CA TRP A 195 -19.29 2.52 -12.50
C TRP A 195 -20.22 1.79 -13.47
N THR A 196 -20.91 2.54 -14.31
CA THR A 196 -21.74 2.03 -15.39
C THR A 196 -20.93 1.99 -16.68
N VAL A 197 -20.87 0.82 -17.31
CA VAL A 197 -20.08 0.53 -18.49
C VAL A 197 -21.02 0.22 -19.65
N ALA A 198 -20.80 0.89 -20.78
CA ALA A 198 -21.54 0.59 -22.00
C ALA A 198 -21.09 -0.77 -22.58
N GLY A 199 -22.08 -1.53 -23.05
CA GLY A 199 -21.88 -2.76 -23.81
C GLY A 199 -21.23 -2.55 -25.16
#